data_AF-A0A699WL94-F1
#
_entry.id   AF-A0A699WL94-F1
#
_cell.length_a   1.000
_cell.length_b   1.000
_cell.length_c   1.000
_cell.angle_alpha   90.00
_cell.angle_beta   90.00
_cell.angle_gamma   90.00
#
_symmetry.space_group_name_H-M   'P 1'
#
loop_
_entity.id
_entity.type
_entity.pdbx_description
1 polymer ?
#
loop_
_entity_poly.entity_id
_entity_poly.type
_entity_poly.pdbx_seq_one_letter_code
_entity_poly.pdbx_strand_id
1 'polypeptide(L)'
;MRGLTAEGRPDIAYKLATNRDYPSWGYMAANGATTIWELWNGNTADPAMNSQNHVMLLGDLIIWDYENLAGIKSAAPGFQELEMKP
;
A
#
# COMPACT_ATOMS: atom_id res chain seq x y z
N MET A 1 4.65 -0.35 5.98
CA MET A 1 3.59 0.50 6.55
C MET A 1 3.20 0.05 7.96
N ARG A 2 2.73 -1.19 8.14
CA ARG A 2 2.31 -1.70 9.46
C ARG A 2 3.44 -1.70 10.50
N GLY A 3 4.65 -2.09 10.11
CA GLY A 3 5.82 -2.02 11.00
C GLY A 3 6.11 -0.61 11.52
N LEU A 4 6.11 0.41 10.64
CA LEU A 4 6.28 1.81 11.06
C LEU A 4 5.17 2.26 12.01
N THR A 5 3.93 1.86 11.76
CA THR A 5 2.81 2.23 12.63
C THR A 5 2.92 1.57 14.01
N ALA A 6 3.31 0.30 14.06
CA ALA A 6 3.54 -0.42 15.32
C ALA A 6 4.66 0.21 16.17
N GLU A 7 5.70 0.74 15.53
CA GLU A 7 6.80 1.46 16.18
C GLU A 7 6.48 2.94 16.49
N GLY A 8 5.20 3.34 16.45
CA GLY A 8 4.78 4.70 16.77
C GLY A 8 5.17 5.75 15.73
N ARG A 9 5.43 5.34 14.48
CA ARG A 9 5.75 6.20 13.33
C ARG A 9 4.71 6.15 12.21
N PRO A 10 3.41 6.37 12.50
CA PRO A 10 2.37 6.42 11.46
C PRO A 10 2.57 7.61 10.51
N ASP A 11 3.27 8.66 10.94
CA ASP A 11 3.65 9.82 10.12
C ASP A 11 4.50 9.43 8.90
N ILE A 12 5.50 8.56 9.10
CA ILE A 12 6.34 8.07 8.00
C ILE A 12 5.54 7.13 7.11
N ALA A 13 4.71 6.26 7.71
CA ALA A 13 3.85 5.37 6.96
C ALA A 13 2.96 6.20 6.00
N TYR A 14 2.20 7.15 6.53
CA TYR A 14 1.36 8.03 5.73
C TYR A 14 2.12 8.78 4.64
N LYS A 15 3.33 9.28 4.93
CA LYS A 15 4.20 9.91 3.93
C LYS A 15 4.55 8.97 2.77
N LEU A 16 4.83 7.69 3.04
CA LEU A 16 5.13 6.71 1.98
C LEU A 16 3.89 6.39 1.13
N ALA A 17 2.73 6.18 1.75
CA ALA A 17 1.48 5.89 1.02
C ALA A 17 1.05 7.04 0.10
N THR A 18 1.27 8.28 0.53
CA THR A 18 0.87 9.49 -0.22
C THR A 18 1.95 10.04 -1.15
N ASN A 19 3.15 9.45 -1.15
CA ASN A 19 4.26 9.92 -1.96
C ASN A 19 3.94 9.85 -3.46
N ARG A 20 4.31 10.87 -4.23
CA ARG A 20 4.10 10.95 -5.68
C ARG A 20 5.38 10.80 -6.50
N ASP A 21 6.53 10.89 -5.85
CA ASP A 21 7.84 10.76 -6.50
C ASP A 21 8.24 9.30 -6.67
N TYR A 22 9.04 9.01 -7.72
CA TYR A 22 9.59 7.68 -7.93
C TYR A 22 10.54 7.27 -6.78
N PRO A 23 10.45 6.03 -6.25
CA PRO A 23 9.43 5.01 -6.48
C PRO A 23 8.22 5.16 -5.53
N SER A 24 7.00 5.18 -6.07
CA SER A 24 5.77 5.18 -5.26
C SER A 24 4.52 4.75 -6.03
N TRP A 25 3.44 4.47 -5.30
CA TRP A 25 2.12 4.25 -5.91
C TRP A 25 1.58 5.53 -6.56
N GLY A 26 1.85 6.70 -5.96
CA GLY A 26 1.50 7.99 -6.56
C GLY A 26 2.23 8.26 -7.87
N TYR A 27 3.47 7.75 -8.04
CA TYR A 27 4.19 7.80 -9.31
C TYR A 27 3.50 6.94 -10.37
N MET A 28 3.06 5.72 -10.03
CA MET A 28 2.29 4.87 -10.95
C MET A 28 1.02 5.60 -11.41
N ALA A 29 0.24 6.14 -10.46
CA ALA A 29 -0.98 6.89 -10.75
C ALA A 29 -0.72 8.13 -11.62
N ALA A 30 0.35 8.88 -11.33
CA ALA A 30 0.76 10.04 -12.13
C ALA A 30 1.16 9.67 -13.58
N ASN A 31 1.55 8.42 -13.82
CA ASN A 31 1.87 7.88 -15.14
C ASN A 31 0.70 7.08 -15.76
N GLY A 32 -0.53 7.28 -15.28
CA GLY A 32 -1.74 6.73 -15.89
C GLY A 32 -2.07 5.28 -15.50
N ALA A 33 -1.42 4.73 -14.47
CA ALA A 33 -1.77 3.42 -13.95
C ALA A 33 -3.21 3.40 -13.39
N THR A 34 -4.01 2.43 -13.83
CA THR A 34 -5.35 2.13 -13.26
C THR A 34 -5.34 0.86 -12.39
N THR A 35 -4.20 0.17 -12.36
CA THR A 35 -3.89 -1.03 -11.57
C THR A 35 -2.48 -0.88 -11.00
N ILE A 36 -2.07 -1.78 -10.09
CA ILE A 36 -0.72 -1.78 -9.56
C ILE A 36 0.22 -2.56 -10.47
N TRP A 37 1.41 -2.01 -10.72
CA TRP A 37 2.42 -2.62 -11.57
C TRP A 37 3.28 -3.61 -10.79
N GLU A 38 3.92 -4.54 -11.50
CA GLU A 38 4.91 -5.46 -10.95
C GLU A 38 6.18 -4.72 -10.49
N LEU A 39 6.61 -3.73 -11.28
CA LEU A 39 7.80 -2.94 -11.05
C LEU A 39 7.43 -1.46 -10.85
N TRP A 40 8.12 -0.77 -9.93
CA TRP A 40 7.91 0.66 -9.69
C TRP A 40 8.10 1.52 -10.94
N ASN A 41 9.00 1.10 -11.83
CA ASN A 41 9.30 1.76 -13.09
C ASN A 41 8.62 1.06 -14.29
N GLY A 42 7.44 0.46 -14.10
CA GLY A 42 6.75 -0.31 -15.13
C GLY A 42 6.50 0.43 -16.46
N ASN A 43 6.54 1.76 -16.48
CA ASN A 43 6.51 2.57 -17.71
C ASN A 43 7.81 2.56 -18.53
N THR A 44 8.93 2.10 -17.97
CA THR A 44 10.26 2.11 -18.60
C THR A 44 11.01 0.78 -18.51
N ALA A 45 10.54 -0.16 -17.68
CA ALA A 45 11.17 -1.46 -17.49
C ALA A 45 11.05 -2.35 -18.73
N ASP A 46 11.99 -3.30 -18.85
CA ASP A 46 12.02 -4.28 -19.94
C ASP A 46 10.72 -5.09 -19.99
N PRO A 47 10.08 -5.25 -21.17
CA PRO A 47 8.78 -5.90 -21.28
C PRO A 47 8.79 -7.40 -20.97
N ALA A 48 9.95 -8.06 -20.91
CA ALA A 48 10.04 -9.50 -20.66
C ALA A 48 9.49 -9.89 -19.27
N MET A 49 9.53 -8.99 -18.28
CA MET A 49 8.99 -9.21 -16.93
C MET A 49 8.49 -7.88 -16.36
N ASN A 50 7.35 -7.40 -16.87
CA ASN A 50 6.79 -6.09 -16.52
C ASN A 50 5.26 -6.07 -16.65
N SER A 51 4.58 -6.83 -15.80
CA SER A 51 3.12 -6.79 -15.72
C SER A 51 2.62 -5.44 -15.20
N GLN A 52 1.64 -4.84 -15.89
CA GLN A 52 0.96 -3.62 -15.46
C GLN A 52 -0.23 -3.89 -14.52
N ASN A 53 -0.47 -5.15 -14.15
CA ASN A 53 -1.53 -5.55 -13.22
C ASN A 53 -1.04 -6.73 -12.36
N HIS A 54 -0.32 -6.39 -11.28
CA HIS A 54 0.35 -7.34 -10.42
C HIS A 54 0.11 -7.02 -8.94
N VAL A 55 -0.20 -8.04 -8.14
CA VAL A 55 -0.76 -7.86 -6.78
C VAL A 55 0.28 -7.56 -5.71
N MET A 56 1.56 -7.91 -5.93
CA MET A 56 2.58 -7.92 -4.87
C MET A 56 2.70 -6.59 -4.11
N LEU A 57 2.69 -5.46 -4.82
CA LEU A 57 2.85 -4.14 -4.21
C LEU A 57 1.57 -3.61 -3.52
N LEU A 58 0.45 -4.35 -3.55
CA LEU A 58 -0.75 -4.06 -2.74
C LEU A 58 -0.65 -4.63 -1.32
N GLY A 59 0.16 -5.67 -1.11
CA GLY A 59 0.04 -6.56 0.04
C GLY A 59 0.11 -5.87 1.40
N ASP A 60 1.02 -4.91 1.59
CA ASP A 60 1.09 -4.15 2.85
C ASP A 60 0.27 -2.85 2.83
N LEU A 61 0.09 -2.22 1.66
CA LEU A 61 -0.65 -0.96 1.54
C LEU A 61 -2.13 -1.14 1.90
N ILE A 62 -2.81 -2.08 1.25
CA ILE A 62 -4.26 -2.25 1.42
C ILE A 62 -4.61 -2.71 2.83
N ILE A 63 -3.81 -3.63 3.40
CA ILE A 63 -4.03 -4.08 4.78
C ILE A 63 -3.84 -2.90 5.74
N TRP A 64 -2.81 -2.07 5.53
CA TRP A 64 -2.57 -0.89 6.35
C TRP A 64 -3.68 0.16 6.20
N ASP A 65 -4.21 0.38 5.00
CA ASP A 65 -5.31 1.33 4.77
C ASP A 65 -6.54 0.95 5.63
N TYR A 66 -6.90 -0.33 5.66
CA TYR A 66 -8.03 -0.80 6.47
C TYR A 66 -7.71 -0.89 7.96
N GLU A 67 -6.64 -1.57 8.34
CA GLU A 67 -6.36 -1.89 9.75
C GLU A 67 -5.79 -0.71 10.54
N ASN A 68 -5.08 0.21 9.89
CA ASN A 68 -4.29 1.24 10.58
C ASN A 68 -4.72 2.66 10.21
N LEU A 69 -5.03 2.94 8.94
CA LEU A 69 -5.48 4.28 8.54
C LEU A 69 -6.97 4.50 8.82
N ALA A 70 -7.82 3.54 8.43
CA ALA A 70 -9.23 3.54 8.81
C ALA A 70 -9.44 3.01 10.24
N GLY A 71 -8.47 2.24 10.76
CA GLY A 71 -8.48 1.73 12.12
C GLY A 71 -9.44 0.56 12.34
N ILE A 72 -9.82 -0.19 11.30
CA ILE A 72 -10.79 -1.29 11.35
C ILE A 72 -10.02 -2.62 11.29
N LYS A 73 -9.91 -3.30 12.43
CA LYS A 73 -9.12 -4.53 12.55
C LYS A 73 -9.87 -5.64 13.27
N SER A 74 -9.60 -6.88 12.88
CA SER A 74 -10.09 -8.07 13.58
C SER A 74 -9.38 -8.21 14.93
N ALA A 75 -10.14 -8.14 16.04
CA ALA A 75 -9.62 -8.42 17.38
C ALA A 75 -9.74 -9.91 17.74
N ALA A 76 -10.65 -10.64 17.08
CA ALA A 76 -10.81 -12.09 17.15
C ALA A 76 -10.99 -12.69 15.75
N PRO A 77 -10.74 -14.01 15.52
CA PRO A 77 -10.87 -14.63 14.21
C PRO A 77 -12.23 -14.39 13.54
N GLY A 78 -12.21 -14.10 12.24
CA GLY A 78 -13.44 -13.87 11.48
C GLY A 78 -14.21 -12.61 11.88
N PHE A 79 -13.54 -11.61 12.47
CA PHE A 79 -14.14 -10.35 12.92
C PHE A 79 -15.27 -10.53 13.96
N GLN A 80 -15.23 -11.63 14.75
CA GLN A 80 -16.15 -11.81 15.88
C GLN A 80 -16.09 -10.66 16.89
N GLU A 81 -14.90 -10.07 17.04
CA GLU A 81 -14.66 -8.83 17.76
C GLU A 81 -13.91 -7.85 16.84
N LEU A 82 -14.28 -6.57 16.93
CA LEU A 82 -13.71 -5.47 16.16
C LEU A 82 -12.86 -4.57 17.05
N GLU A 83 -11.65 -4.27 16.59
CA GLU A 83 -10.85 -3.15 17.08
C GLU A 83 -11.09 -1.94 16.16
N MET A 84 -11.48 -0.81 16.77
CA MET A 84 -11.73 0.46 16.10
C MET A 84 -10.79 1.52 16.66
N LYS A 85 -9.71 1.84 15.94
CA LYS A 85 -8.67 2.80 16.34
C LYS A 85 -8.14 3.60 15.12
N PRO A 86 -8.87 4.63 14.68
CA PRO A 86 -8.44 5.50 13.59
C PRO A 86 -7.24 6.38 13.97
#